data_AF-A0A848K9H4-F1
#
_entry.id   AF-A0A848K9H4-F1
#
_cell.length_a   1.000
_cell.length_b   1.000
_cell.length_c   1.000
_cell.angle_alpha   90.00
_cell.angle_beta   90.00
_cell.angle_gamma   90.00
#
_symmetry.space_group_name_H-M   'P 1'
#
loop_
_entity.id
_entity.type
_entity.pdbx_description
1 polymer ?
#
loop_
_entity_poly.entity_id
_entity_poly.type
_entity_poly.pdbx_seq_one_letter_code
_entity_poly.pdbx_strand_id
1 'polypeptide(L)'
;MVNTRSVEHEKRVSSAVHFVSAWAGSVAVNVAAVIVVVVLLALGAGFRFPHWWEITVHSVIALVSLVMLFVIQHTTNQHTNAILLKLDELIHADEDADNEVIDAEERTVDEQHDLEDRLGH
;
A
#
# COMPACT_ATOMS: atom_id res chain seq x y z
N MET A 1 -11.46 -13.50 32.80
CA MET A 1 -10.01 -13.45 33.03
C MET A 1 -9.36 -13.30 31.66
N VAL A 2 -9.26 -12.07 31.17
CA VAL A 2 -8.81 -11.74 29.80
C VAL A 2 -7.29 -11.93 29.72
N ASN A 3 -6.88 -12.67 28.71
CA ASN A 3 -5.52 -13.16 28.47
C ASN A 3 -4.53 -12.00 28.27
N THR A 4 -3.63 -11.80 29.22
CA THR A 4 -2.60 -10.74 29.20
C THR A 4 -1.54 -10.91 28.10
N ARG A 5 -1.52 -12.06 27.40
CA ARG A 5 -0.59 -12.33 26.30
C ARG A 5 -0.90 -11.62 24.98
N SER A 6 -2.14 -11.16 24.71
CA SER A 6 -2.43 -10.47 23.43
C SER A 6 -1.89 -9.04 23.40
N VAL A 7 -1.92 -8.36 24.55
CA VAL A 7 -1.52 -6.94 24.68
C VAL A 7 -0.02 -6.71 24.44
N GLU A 8 0.81 -7.73 24.68
CA GLU A 8 2.27 -7.64 24.49
C GLU A 8 2.68 -7.76 23.00
N HIS A 9 1.89 -8.47 22.19
CA HIS A 9 2.08 -8.55 20.75
C HIS A 9 1.67 -7.24 20.04
N GLU A 10 0.59 -6.58 20.50
CA GLU A 10 0.16 -5.28 19.98
C GLU A 10 1.17 -4.16 20.29
N LYS A 11 1.80 -4.17 21.48
CA LYS A 11 2.81 -3.17 21.86
C LYS A 11 4.13 -3.29 21.09
N ARG A 12 4.58 -4.51 20.76
CA ARG A 12 5.80 -4.72 19.95
C ARG A 12 5.65 -4.23 18.52
N VAL A 13 4.47 -4.41 17.93
CA VAL A 13 4.19 -3.94 16.57
C VAL A 13 3.99 -2.41 16.55
N SER A 14 3.25 -1.87 17.53
CA SER A 14 3.00 -0.43 17.65
C SER A 14 4.30 0.39 17.81
N SER A 15 5.28 -0.07 18.58
CA SER A 15 6.55 0.65 18.77
C SER A 15 7.39 0.76 17.48
N ALA A 16 7.38 -0.29 16.65
CA ALA A 16 8.05 -0.25 15.35
C ALA A 16 7.34 0.71 14.38
N VAL A 17 6.00 0.72 14.40
CA VAL A 17 5.18 1.58 13.55
C VAL A 17 5.32 3.06 13.94
N HIS A 18 5.44 3.40 15.23
CA HIS A 18 5.68 4.78 15.69
C HIS A 18 7.09 5.29 15.36
N PHE A 19 8.12 4.43 15.38
CA PHE A 19 9.46 4.82 14.96
C PHE A 19 9.54 5.06 13.46
N VAL A 20 8.94 4.19 12.64
CA VAL A 20 8.93 4.36 11.18
C VAL A 20 8.07 5.57 10.77
N SER A 21 6.93 5.81 11.42
CA SER A 21 6.06 6.96 11.10
C SER A 21 6.64 8.31 11.51
N ALA A 22 7.39 8.40 12.62
CA ALA A 22 8.12 9.62 12.99
C ALA A 22 9.26 9.94 12.01
N TRP A 23 9.81 8.92 11.36
CA TRP A 23 10.87 9.07 10.35
C TRP A 23 10.28 9.35 8.96
N ALA A 24 9.23 8.64 8.54
CA ALA A 24 8.65 8.73 7.19
C ALA A 24 8.05 10.11 6.85
N GLY A 25 7.60 10.90 7.83
CA GLY A 25 6.99 12.22 7.61
C GLY A 25 7.96 13.41 7.65
N SER A 26 9.24 13.19 7.95
CA SER A 26 10.21 14.27 8.15
C SER A 26 10.96 14.59 6.85
N VAL A 27 11.01 15.87 6.47
CA VAL A 27 11.92 16.39 5.42
C VAL A 27 13.34 15.86 5.62
N ALA A 28 13.77 15.64 6.86
CA ALA A 28 15.08 15.11 7.18
C ALA A 28 15.34 13.70 6.63
N VAL A 29 14.31 12.84 6.53
CA VAL A 29 14.47 11.48 5.99
C VAL A 29 14.57 11.50 4.47
N ASN A 30 13.81 12.39 3.82
CA ASN A 30 13.97 12.62 2.39
C ASN A 30 15.36 13.18 2.05
N VAL A 31 15.83 14.15 2.83
CA VAL A 31 17.19 14.70 2.68
C VAL A 31 18.24 13.62 2.95
N ALA A 32 18.08 12.78 3.97
CA ALA A 32 18.99 11.68 4.26
C ALA A 32 19.01 10.65 3.10
N ALA A 33 17.85 10.30 2.53
CA ALA A 33 17.77 9.41 1.37
C ALA A 33 18.52 10.00 0.15
N VAL A 34 18.35 11.29 -0.13
CA VAL A 34 19.08 11.99 -1.20
C VAL A 34 20.59 11.96 -0.94
N ILE A 35 21.04 12.22 0.30
CA ILE A 35 22.45 12.15 0.67
C ILE A 35 23.01 10.74 0.45
N VAL A 36 22.28 9.71 0.86
CA VAL A 36 22.67 8.30 0.66
C VAL A 36 22.85 8.00 -0.83
N VAL A 37 21.91 8.44 -1.67
CA VAL A 37 22.01 8.30 -3.14
C VAL A 37 23.26 9.01 -3.68
N VAL A 38 23.52 10.24 -3.25
CA VAL A 38 24.72 11.01 -3.68
C VAL A 38 26.01 10.31 -3.26
N VAL A 39 26.09 9.78 -2.03
CA VAL A 39 27.26 9.04 -1.54
C VAL A 39 27.48 7.75 -2.35
N LEU A 40 26.42 7.00 -2.64
CA LEU A 40 26.48 5.84 -3.52
C LEU A 40 27.00 6.21 -4.92
N LEU A 41 26.48 7.26 -5.54
CA LEU A 41 26.95 7.70 -6.85
C LEU A 41 28.41 8.14 -6.83
N ALA A 42 28.86 8.83 -5.78
CA ALA A 42 30.25 9.23 -5.62
C ALA A 42 31.19 8.03 -5.44
N LEU A 43 30.77 7.00 -4.69
CA LEU A 43 31.47 5.72 -4.59
C LEU A 43 31.60 5.06 -5.96
N GLY A 44 30.52 4.98 -6.74
CA GLY A 44 30.54 4.45 -8.11
C GLY A 44 31.50 5.20 -9.04
N ALA A 45 31.52 6.53 -8.95
CA ALA A 45 32.41 7.39 -9.74
C ALA A 45 33.89 7.15 -9.42
N GLY A 46 34.24 6.93 -8.14
CA GLY A 46 35.60 6.62 -7.71
C GLY A 46 36.15 5.30 -8.29
N PHE A 47 35.27 4.32 -8.55
CA PHE A 47 35.63 3.03 -9.14
C PHE A 47 35.45 2.98 -10.67
N ARG A 48 35.18 4.10 -11.34
CA ARG A 48 34.88 4.21 -12.79
C ARG A 48 33.64 3.42 -13.23
N PHE A 49 32.61 3.32 -12.39
CA PHE A 49 31.35 2.61 -12.67
C PHE A 49 31.56 1.22 -13.28
N PRO A 50 32.14 0.27 -12.52
CA PRO A 50 32.36 -1.08 -13.02
C PRO A 50 31.02 -1.83 -13.15
N HIS A 51 30.94 -2.79 -14.07
CA HIS A 51 29.68 -3.49 -14.38
C HIS A 51 28.95 -4.11 -13.17
N TRP A 52 29.69 -4.65 -12.18
CA TRP A 52 29.10 -5.22 -10.95
C TRP A 52 28.47 -4.18 -10.02
N TRP A 53 28.95 -2.94 -10.08
CA TRP A 53 28.41 -1.83 -9.31
C TRP A 53 27.02 -1.43 -9.82
N GLU A 54 26.84 -1.34 -11.13
CA GLU A 54 25.55 -1.04 -11.76
C GLU A 54 24.50 -2.11 -11.40
N ILE A 55 24.86 -3.40 -11.50
CA ILE A 55 23.98 -4.52 -11.14
C ILE A 55 23.53 -4.43 -9.67
N THR A 56 24.44 -4.02 -8.78
CA THR A 56 24.14 -3.83 -7.36
C THR A 56 23.14 -2.68 -7.16
N VAL A 57 23.35 -1.53 -7.79
CA VAL A 57 22.42 -0.38 -7.67
C VAL A 57 21.04 -0.70 -8.25
N HIS A 58 20.99 -1.32 -9.43
CA HIS A 58 19.73 -1.68 -10.09
C HIS A 58 18.93 -2.74 -9.33
N SER A 59 19.60 -3.73 -8.72
CA SER A 59 18.91 -4.72 -7.88
C SER A 59 18.39 -4.12 -6.57
N VAL A 60 19.14 -3.21 -5.95
CA VAL A 60 18.70 -2.51 -4.73
C VAL A 60 17.48 -1.65 -4.99
N ILE A 61 17.47 -0.85 -6.07
CA ILE A 61 16.30 -0.01 -6.38
C ILE A 61 15.08 -0.86 -6.75
N ALA A 62 15.28 -2.01 -7.40
CA ALA A 62 14.20 -2.96 -7.66
C ALA A 62 13.61 -3.51 -6.35
N LEU A 63 14.44 -3.90 -5.38
CA LEU A 63 13.99 -4.38 -4.07
C LEU A 63 13.22 -3.31 -3.30
N VAL A 64 13.73 -2.07 -3.23
CA VAL A 64 13.02 -0.95 -2.58
C VAL A 64 11.69 -0.67 -3.26
N SER A 65 11.65 -0.71 -4.59
CA SER A 65 10.42 -0.50 -5.35
C SER A 65 9.38 -1.59 -5.08
N LEU A 66 9.80 -2.85 -4.90
CA LEU A 66 8.89 -3.94 -4.52
C LEU A 66 8.28 -3.71 -3.14
N VAL A 67 9.09 -3.25 -2.17
CA VAL A 67 8.58 -2.89 -0.83
C VAL A 67 7.57 -1.75 -0.94
N MET A 68 7.90 -0.71 -1.71
CA MET A 68 7.00 0.42 -1.96
C MET A 68 5.69 -0.03 -2.62
N LEU A 69 5.77 -0.89 -3.64
CA LEU A 69 4.60 -1.46 -4.30
C LEU A 69 3.72 -2.24 -3.33
N PHE A 70 4.32 -3.03 -2.42
CA PHE A 70 3.58 -3.74 -1.39
C PHE A 70 2.91 -2.79 -0.40
N VAL A 71 3.61 -1.74 0.05
CA VAL A 71 3.04 -0.71 0.94
C VAL A 71 1.85 -0.02 0.27
N ILE A 72 2.02 0.42 -0.98
CA ILE A 72 0.94 1.03 -1.76
C ILE A 72 -0.22 0.05 -1.90
N GLN A 73 0.03 -1.20 -2.29
CA GLN A 73 -1.02 -2.20 -2.45
C GLN A 73 -1.78 -2.45 -1.14
N HIS A 74 -1.07 -2.53 0.00
CA HIS A 74 -1.70 -2.70 1.31
C HIS A 74 -2.61 -1.53 1.67
N THR A 75 -2.13 -0.31 1.49
CA THR A 75 -2.91 0.91 1.73
C THR A 75 -4.10 1.02 0.79
N THR A 76 -3.92 0.69 -0.50
CA THR A 76 -5.01 0.66 -1.49
C THR A 76 -6.08 -0.36 -1.11
N ASN A 77 -5.71 -1.58 -0.72
CA ASN A 77 -6.68 -2.61 -0.32
C ASN A 77 -7.57 -2.14 0.85
N GLN A 78 -6.98 -1.44 1.83
CA GLN A 78 -7.74 -0.87 2.94
C GLN A 78 -8.66 0.27 2.49
N HIS A 79 -8.22 1.13 1.58
CA HIS A 79 -9.02 2.23 1.05
C HIS A 79 -10.20 1.74 0.21
N THR A 80 -10.00 0.74 -0.66
CA THR A 80 -11.06 0.13 -1.46
C THR A 80 -12.16 -0.42 -0.56
N ASN A 81 -11.80 -1.18 0.48
CA ASN A 81 -12.77 -1.74 1.42
C ASN A 81 -13.56 -0.66 2.17
N ALA A 82 -12.92 0.45 2.53
CA ALA A 82 -13.60 1.56 3.21
C ALA A 82 -14.58 2.32 2.30
N ILE A 83 -14.36 2.30 0.98
CA ILE A 83 -15.28 2.89 -0.01
C ILE A 83 -16.51 2.00 -0.16
N LEU A 84 -16.32 0.68 -0.31
CA LEU A 84 -17.41 -0.29 -0.43
C LEU A 84 -18.34 -0.24 0.78
N LEU A 85 -17.79 -0.25 2.00
CA LEU A 85 -18.60 -0.16 3.23
C LEU A 85 -19.43 1.12 3.32
N LYS A 86 -18.91 2.25 2.80
CA LYS A 86 -19.67 3.50 2.78
C LYS A 86 -20.76 3.50 1.71
N LEU A 87 -20.52 2.84 0.59
CA LEU A 87 -21.51 2.68 -0.48
C LEU A 87 -22.64 1.76 -0.02
N ASP A 88 -22.31 0.65 0.65
CA ASP A 88 -23.27 -0.26 1.26
C ASP A 88 -24.17 0.46 2.27
N GLU A 89 -23.61 1.30 3.15
CA GLU A 89 -24.40 2.10 4.09
C GLU A 89 -25.35 3.10 3.38
N LEU A 90 -24.92 3.70 2.26
CA LEU A 90 -25.77 4.62 1.48
C LEU A 90 -26.88 3.90 0.72
N ILE A 91 -26.57 2.73 0.15
CA ILE A 91 -27.53 1.85 -0.52
C ILE A 91 -28.54 1.32 0.48
N HIS A 92 -28.10 0.91 1.67
CA HIS A 92 -28.98 0.43 2.74
C HIS A 92 -29.89 1.54 3.31
N ALA A 93 -29.43 2.79 3.27
CA ALA A 93 -30.23 3.95 3.66
C ALA A 93 -31.27 4.35 2.59
N ASP A 94 -31.20 3.79 1.38
CA ASP A 94 -32.13 4.04 0.27
C ASP A 94 -33.11 2.87 0.12
N GLU A 95 -34.41 3.12 0.38
CA GLU A 95 -35.46 2.07 0.43
C GLU A 95 -35.83 1.47 -0.94
N ASP A 96 -35.34 2.01 -2.07
CA ASP A 96 -35.67 1.60 -3.44
C ASP A 96 -34.46 0.98 -4.20
N ALA A 97 -33.33 0.75 -3.53
CA ALA A 97 -32.13 0.25 -4.17
C ALA A 97 -32.26 -1.20 -4.64
N ASP A 98 -31.96 -1.45 -5.92
CA ASP A 98 -32.14 -2.73 -6.59
C ASP A 98 -31.19 -3.80 -6.02
N ASN A 99 -31.77 -4.88 -5.48
CA ASN A 99 -31.06 -5.92 -4.74
C ASN A 99 -30.03 -6.71 -5.58
N GLU A 100 -30.03 -6.50 -6.90
CA GLU A 100 -29.09 -7.08 -7.87
C GLU A 100 -27.72 -6.35 -7.88
N VAL A 101 -27.66 -5.10 -7.41
CA VAL A 101 -26.44 -4.25 -7.44
C VAL A 101 -25.68 -4.23 -6.10
N ILE A 102 -26.32 -4.70 -5.03
CA ILE A 102 -25.85 -4.63 -3.63
C ILE A 102 -24.59 -5.48 -3.37
N ASP A 103 -24.23 -6.40 -4.27
CA ASP A 103 -23.08 -7.30 -4.11
C ASP A 103 -22.20 -7.35 -5.37
N ALA A 104 -22.20 -6.27 -6.15
CA ALA A 104 -21.48 -6.22 -7.42
C ALA A 104 -19.96 -6.36 -7.25
N GLU A 105 -19.37 -5.97 -6.10
CA GLU A 105 -17.93 -6.12 -5.87
C GLU A 105 -17.46 -7.56 -5.71
N GLU A 106 -18.32 -8.46 -5.23
CA GLU A 106 -17.99 -9.85 -4.94
C GLU A 106 -18.28 -10.76 -6.15
N ARG A 107 -18.97 -10.21 -7.16
CA ARG A 107 -19.23 -10.86 -8.44
C ARG A 107 -17.99 -10.94 -9.32
N THR A 108 -17.94 -12.00 -10.11
CA THR A 108 -16.85 -12.23 -11.06
C THR A 108 -16.82 -11.12 -12.10
N VAL A 109 -15.63 -10.75 -12.62
CA VAL A 109 -15.49 -9.65 -13.61
C VAL A 109 -16.41 -9.84 -14.83
N ASP A 110 -16.61 -11.09 -15.29
CA ASP A 110 -17.56 -11.42 -16.36
C ASP A 110 -19.02 -11.11 -15.99
N GLU A 111 -19.42 -11.29 -14.73
CA GLU A 111 -20.79 -11.01 -14.27
C GLU A 111 -21.02 -9.51 -14.04
N GLN A 112 -19.97 -8.76 -13.65
CA GLN A 112 -20.06 -7.29 -13.51
C GLN A 112 -20.31 -6.61 -14.86
N HIS A 113 -19.68 -7.11 -15.93
CA HIS A 113 -19.85 -6.57 -17.28
C HIS A 113 -21.27 -6.81 -17.83
N ASP A 114 -21.85 -7.98 -17.53
CA ASP A 114 -23.23 -8.32 -17.91
C ASP A 114 -24.29 -7.48 -17.16
N LEU A 115 -23.98 -7.02 -15.94
CA LEU A 115 -24.82 -6.11 -15.15
C LEU A 115 -24.73 -4.66 -15.66
N GLU A 116 -23.53 -4.17 -16.01
CA GLU A 116 -23.35 -2.86 -16.64
C GLU A 116 -24.12 -2.75 -17.96
N ASP A 117 -24.08 -3.80 -18.79
CA ASP A 117 -24.82 -3.84 -20.07
C ASP A 117 -26.35 -3.85 -19.90
N ARG A 118 -26.86 -4.35 -18.77
CA ARG A 118 -28.31 -4.39 -18.47
C ARG A 118 -28.83 -3.09 -17.84
N LEU A 119 -28.01 -2.36 -17.08
CA LEU A 119 -28.37 -1.10 -16.44
C LEU A 119 -28.00 0.14 -17.26
N GLY A 120 -27.12 0.01 -18.25
CA GLY A 120 -26.76 1.06 -19.21
C GLY A 120 -27.81 1.37 -20.29
N HIS A 121 -29.06 0.91 -20.09
CA HIS A 121 -30.21 1.15 -20.97
C HIS A 121 -31.28 2.03 -20.32
#